data_AF-A0A6A7C2V0-F1
#
_entry.id   AF-A0A6A7C2V0-F1
#
_cell.length_a   1.000
_cell.length_b   1.000
_cell.length_c   1.000
_cell.angle_alpha   90.00
_cell.angle_beta   90.00
_cell.angle_gamma   90.00
#
_symmetry.space_group_name_H-M   'P 1'
#
loop_
_entity.id
_entity.type
_entity.pdbx_description
1 polymer ?
#
loop_
_entity_poly.entity_id
_entity_poly.type
_entity_poly.pdbx_seq_one_letter_code
_entity_poly.pdbx_strand_id
1 'polypeptide(L)'
;MAGPMQLDLSNAQIAKDENGRPFIIVRDQGKKKRAHGTDAVKSHILAARTVSSIVKSSLGPRGLDKILISPDGDITVTNDGATIMGQMEISNHIAKLLVSLSQSQDAEIGDGTTGVVVLAGALLEQAAELIDKGIHPIRIADGYDAACEVAVAELDKISDTIPFSKKDATNLTRVAKTALGSKIVSKAHDQFAKMAVEAVLSVADLERKDVDFELIKVDGKVGGAIEDSILVAGVVVDKDFSHPQMPSEVKDAKLAILTCPFEPPKPKTKHKLDITSVAEFKELQKYEQAKFTEMIEQIKQTGANVVICQWGFDDEANHLLLTHKLPAVRWVGGPEIELIAIATNGRIVPRFEDLSPAKLGKAGIVREMSFGTTREKMLVIEECANSRAVTCFIRGSNKMIIDEAKRSLHDALCVVRNLVKDNRIVYGGGAAEIACSLAVEKAALEQPGLEQYSMRAFADALDSVPMALAENSGLSSIETLAELKARQGKGEGRGRLGVDCMGTGSSDMKEHFVIDPLISKRSQLLLATQLCRMVLKVNSVIVSGGGEDDGY
;
A
#
# COMPACT_ATOMS: atom_id res chain seq x y z
N MET A 1 -27.05 -42.82 -4.81
CA MET A 1 -28.03 -42.87 -3.70
C MET A 1 -27.49 -41.98 -2.59
N ALA A 2 -28.06 -40.78 -2.43
CA ALA A 2 -27.70 -39.89 -1.33
C ALA A 2 -28.34 -40.43 -0.04
N GLY A 3 -27.55 -40.53 1.05
CA GLY A 3 -28.05 -40.96 2.35
C GLY A 3 -29.11 -40.00 2.92
N PRO A 4 -30.00 -40.48 3.79
CA PRO A 4 -31.04 -39.63 4.38
C PRO A 4 -30.40 -38.52 5.21
N MET A 5 -30.80 -37.28 4.89
CA MET A 5 -30.39 -36.04 5.50
C MET A 5 -30.63 -36.08 7.02
N GLN A 6 -29.57 -35.96 7.82
CA GLN A 6 -29.66 -35.88 9.27
C GLN A 6 -30.16 -34.48 9.63
N LEU A 7 -31.46 -34.37 9.91
CA LEU A 7 -32.12 -33.10 10.26
C LEU A 7 -31.65 -32.64 11.64
N ASP A 8 -31.06 -31.45 11.71
CA ASP A 8 -30.81 -30.76 12.98
C ASP A 8 -32.15 -30.23 13.52
N LEU A 9 -32.63 -30.86 14.60
CA LEU A 9 -33.95 -30.64 15.21
C LEU A 9 -33.92 -29.62 16.37
N SER A 10 -32.80 -28.93 16.58
CA SER A 10 -32.59 -28.03 17.72
C SER A 10 -33.62 -26.88 17.80
N ASN A 11 -34.22 -26.44 16.68
CA ASN A 11 -35.24 -25.38 16.61
C ASN A 11 -36.56 -25.83 15.95
N ALA A 12 -36.98 -27.07 16.17
CA ALA A 12 -38.23 -27.62 15.64
C ALA A 12 -39.44 -27.25 16.53
N GLN A 13 -40.45 -26.58 15.96
CA GLN A 13 -41.75 -26.39 16.62
C GLN A 13 -42.76 -27.42 16.10
N ILE A 14 -43.44 -28.12 17.02
CA ILE A 14 -44.49 -29.09 16.69
C ILE A 14 -45.82 -28.33 16.67
N ALA A 15 -46.45 -28.24 15.51
CA ALA A 15 -47.80 -27.70 15.34
C ALA A 15 -48.78 -28.83 15.01
N LYS A 16 -50.08 -28.61 15.29
CA LYS A 16 -51.15 -29.55 14.95
C LYS A 16 -52.06 -28.92 13.90
N ASP A 17 -52.40 -29.71 12.89
CA ASP A 17 -53.41 -29.32 11.91
C ASP A 17 -54.83 -29.34 12.54
N GLU A 18 -55.85 -28.80 11.86
CA GLU A 18 -57.24 -28.73 12.35
C GLU A 18 -57.81 -30.13 12.72
N ASN A 19 -57.24 -31.19 12.14
CA ASN A 19 -57.56 -32.59 12.43
C ASN A 19 -56.65 -33.25 13.49
N GLY A 20 -55.87 -32.48 14.25
CA GLY A 20 -55.07 -32.95 15.39
C GLY A 20 -53.80 -33.74 15.04
N ARG A 21 -53.44 -33.85 13.76
CA ARG A 21 -52.20 -34.52 13.32
C ARG A 21 -50.98 -33.62 13.54
N PRO A 22 -49.93 -34.07 14.27
CA PRO A 22 -48.74 -33.28 14.49
C PRO A 22 -47.86 -33.24 13.24
N PHE A 23 -47.39 -32.05 12.86
CA PHE A 23 -46.34 -31.85 11.87
C PHE A 23 -45.27 -30.90 12.40
N ILE A 24 -44.03 -31.08 11.93
CA ILE A 24 -42.86 -30.37 12.43
C ILE A 24 -42.55 -29.19 11.50
N ILE A 25 -42.56 -27.97 12.05
CA ILE A 25 -42.14 -26.76 11.33
C ILE A 25 -40.71 -26.43 11.74
N VAL A 26 -39.77 -26.58 10.82
CA VAL A 26 -38.37 -26.16 11.00
C VAL A 26 -38.23 -24.75 10.42
N ARG A 27 -38.19 -23.72 11.29
CA ARG A 27 -38.16 -22.29 10.88
C ARG A 27 -36.90 -21.87 10.12
N ASP A 28 -35.84 -22.67 10.15
CA ASP A 28 -34.51 -22.25 9.67
C ASP A 28 -34.25 -22.49 8.17
N GLN A 29 -35.13 -23.21 7.46
CA GLN A 29 -34.99 -23.44 6.02
C GLN A 29 -35.45 -22.23 5.17
N GLY A 30 -36.36 -21.39 5.66
CA GLY A 30 -36.89 -20.25 4.91
C GLY A 30 -35.92 -19.06 4.77
N LYS A 31 -34.87 -18.99 5.61
CA LYS A 31 -33.88 -17.90 5.61
C LYS A 31 -32.64 -18.19 4.74
N LYS A 32 -32.48 -19.41 4.21
CA LYS A 32 -31.29 -19.80 3.43
C LYS A 32 -31.56 -19.58 1.95
N LYS A 33 -31.03 -18.48 1.40
CA LYS A 33 -31.04 -18.24 -0.05
C LYS A 33 -29.94 -19.10 -0.70
N ARG A 34 -30.33 -19.98 -1.63
CA ARG A 34 -29.41 -20.82 -2.42
C ARG A 34 -29.50 -20.44 -3.90
N ALA A 35 -28.42 -19.86 -4.43
CA ALA A 35 -28.20 -19.78 -5.87
C ALA A 35 -27.40 -21.00 -6.32
N HIS A 36 -27.78 -21.62 -7.45
CA HIS A 36 -27.13 -22.83 -7.95
C HIS A 36 -26.86 -22.76 -9.46
N GLY A 37 -25.80 -23.45 -9.90
CA GLY A 37 -25.52 -23.65 -11.32
C GLY A 37 -25.02 -22.40 -12.04
N THR A 38 -25.40 -22.28 -13.31
CA THR A 38 -24.96 -21.20 -14.21
C THR A 38 -25.44 -19.83 -13.75
N ASP A 39 -26.63 -19.74 -13.16
CA ASP A 39 -27.22 -18.46 -12.75
C ASP A 39 -26.47 -17.84 -11.57
N ALA A 40 -25.93 -18.67 -10.68
CA ALA A 40 -25.05 -18.21 -9.61
C ALA A 40 -23.75 -17.62 -10.19
N VAL A 41 -23.12 -18.33 -11.14
CA VAL A 41 -21.88 -17.88 -11.80
C VAL A 41 -22.12 -16.58 -12.56
N LYS A 42 -23.24 -16.44 -13.28
CA LYS A 42 -23.59 -15.18 -13.97
C LYS A 42 -23.80 -14.03 -13.01
N SER A 43 -24.46 -14.27 -11.87
CA SER A 43 -24.63 -13.25 -10.82
C SER A 43 -23.27 -12.79 -10.25
N HIS A 44 -22.33 -13.71 -10.08
CA HIS A 44 -20.97 -13.43 -9.64
C HIS A 44 -20.20 -12.58 -10.65
N ILE A 45 -20.27 -12.96 -11.93
CA ILE A 45 -19.64 -12.22 -13.02
C ILE A 45 -20.22 -10.81 -13.11
N LEU A 46 -21.53 -10.65 -13.00
CA LEU A 46 -22.19 -9.35 -13.04
C LEU A 46 -21.68 -8.45 -11.91
N ALA A 47 -21.59 -8.96 -10.68
CA ALA A 47 -21.06 -8.20 -9.56
C ALA A 47 -19.60 -7.78 -9.76
N ALA A 48 -18.76 -8.68 -10.27
CA ALA A 48 -17.37 -8.39 -10.58
C ALA A 48 -17.25 -7.31 -11.67
N ARG A 49 -18.07 -7.40 -12.71
CA ARG A 49 -18.15 -6.41 -13.79
C ARG A 49 -18.56 -5.03 -13.27
N THR A 50 -19.54 -4.95 -12.37
CA THR A 50 -19.96 -3.67 -11.77
C THR A 50 -18.81 -3.00 -11.02
N VAL A 51 -18.06 -3.75 -10.20
CA VAL A 51 -16.90 -3.21 -9.49
C VAL A 51 -15.81 -2.77 -10.45
N SER A 52 -15.46 -3.62 -11.42
CA SER A 52 -14.49 -3.29 -12.47
C SER A 52 -14.86 -2.00 -13.22
N SER A 53 -16.12 -1.84 -13.61
CA SER A 53 -16.62 -0.65 -14.31
C SER A 53 -16.50 0.64 -13.48
N ILE A 54 -16.61 0.56 -12.15
CA ILE A 54 -16.42 1.72 -11.27
C ILE A 54 -14.96 2.15 -11.30
N VAL A 55 -14.01 1.22 -11.16
CA VAL A 55 -12.58 1.54 -11.08
C VAL A 55 -11.97 1.84 -12.46
N LYS A 56 -12.57 1.36 -13.56
CA LYS A 56 -12.09 1.54 -14.95
C LYS A 56 -11.80 3.01 -15.30
N SER A 57 -12.62 3.96 -14.83
CA SER A 57 -12.45 5.40 -15.10
C SER A 57 -11.24 6.04 -14.40
N SER A 58 -10.58 5.31 -13.50
CA SER A 58 -9.36 5.74 -12.81
C SER A 58 -8.10 5.17 -13.47
N LEU A 59 -8.21 4.37 -14.53
CA LEU A 59 -7.05 3.78 -15.20
C LEU A 59 -6.31 4.79 -16.11
N GLY A 60 -4.99 4.91 -15.93
CA GLY A 60 -4.10 5.67 -16.82
C GLY A 60 -3.87 7.12 -16.40
N PRO A 61 -3.02 7.87 -17.14
CA PRO A 61 -2.64 9.25 -16.77
C PRO A 61 -3.79 10.26 -16.88
N ARG A 62 -4.84 9.93 -17.63
CA ARG A 62 -6.09 10.69 -17.74
C ARG A 62 -7.22 10.12 -16.87
N GLY A 63 -6.90 9.16 -16.00
CA GLY A 63 -7.84 8.60 -15.05
C GLY A 63 -8.30 9.65 -14.03
N LEU A 64 -9.56 9.52 -13.59
CA LEU A 64 -10.18 10.45 -12.64
C LEU A 64 -10.16 9.88 -11.22
N ASP A 65 -9.88 10.76 -10.26
CA ASP A 65 -9.92 10.44 -8.84
C ASP A 65 -11.36 10.24 -8.36
N LYS A 66 -11.54 9.43 -7.31
CA LYS A 66 -12.84 9.19 -6.69
C LYS A 66 -12.88 9.80 -5.30
N ILE A 67 -14.03 10.40 -4.98
CA ILE A 67 -14.34 10.89 -3.65
C ILE A 67 -15.01 9.76 -2.87
N LEU A 68 -14.45 9.43 -1.72
CA LEU A 68 -14.91 8.41 -0.80
C LEU A 68 -15.20 9.08 0.54
N ILE A 69 -16.32 8.74 1.14
CA ILE A 69 -16.76 9.29 2.42
C ILE A 69 -16.87 8.10 3.37
N SER A 70 -16.07 8.12 4.44
CA SER A 70 -16.13 7.07 5.46
C SER A 70 -17.44 7.16 6.25
N PRO A 71 -17.85 6.09 6.97
CA PRO A 71 -18.99 6.14 7.87
C PRO A 71 -18.85 7.24 8.95
N ASP A 72 -17.62 7.59 9.31
CA ASP A 72 -17.29 8.65 10.27
C ASP A 72 -17.33 10.06 9.66
N GLY A 73 -17.52 10.18 8.34
CA GLY A 73 -17.57 11.44 7.61
C GLY A 73 -16.21 11.96 7.12
N ASP A 74 -15.14 11.18 7.25
CA ASP A 74 -13.83 11.52 6.68
C ASP A 74 -13.87 11.40 5.16
N ILE A 75 -13.42 12.46 4.48
CA ILE A 75 -13.39 12.52 3.01
C ILE A 75 -11.99 12.13 2.54
N THR A 76 -11.92 11.10 1.70
CA THR A 76 -10.71 10.70 0.98
C THR A 76 -10.90 10.92 -0.52
N VAL A 77 -9.92 11.51 -1.18
CA VAL A 77 -9.91 11.65 -2.65
C VAL A 77 -8.68 10.91 -3.16
N THR A 78 -8.87 9.89 -3.98
CA THR A 78 -7.79 8.98 -4.40
C THR A 78 -8.01 8.44 -5.80
N ASN A 79 -6.91 8.18 -6.51
CA ASN A 79 -6.91 7.45 -7.79
C ASN A 79 -6.64 5.95 -7.59
N ASP A 80 -5.98 5.58 -6.50
CA ASP A 80 -5.55 4.20 -6.27
C ASP A 80 -6.73 3.22 -6.11
N GLY A 81 -6.73 2.18 -6.94
CA GLY A 81 -7.78 1.16 -6.98
C GLY A 81 -7.91 0.38 -5.67
N ALA A 82 -6.79 0.04 -5.01
CA ALA A 82 -6.81 -0.74 -3.77
C ALA A 82 -7.49 0.03 -2.64
N THR A 83 -7.17 1.32 -2.52
CA THR A 83 -7.81 2.20 -1.54
C THR A 83 -9.27 2.44 -1.87
N ILE A 84 -9.61 2.69 -3.14
CA ILE A 84 -11.01 2.87 -3.58
C ILE A 84 -11.85 1.67 -3.14
N MET A 85 -11.42 0.47 -3.48
CA MET A 85 -12.14 -0.75 -3.16
C MET A 85 -12.12 -1.09 -1.66
N GLY A 86 -11.05 -0.75 -0.95
CA GLY A 86 -10.94 -0.97 0.50
C GLY A 86 -11.88 -0.10 1.34
N GLN A 87 -12.20 1.11 0.86
CA GLN A 87 -13.15 2.02 1.53
C GLN A 87 -14.61 1.83 1.08
N MET A 88 -14.83 1.17 -0.06
CA MET A 88 -16.18 0.85 -0.52
C MET A 88 -16.82 -0.23 0.36
N GLU A 89 -18.00 0.04 0.90
CA GLU A 89 -18.78 -0.96 1.61
C GLU A 89 -19.42 -1.94 0.61
N ILE A 90 -18.83 -3.13 0.51
CA ILE A 90 -19.20 -4.15 -0.46
C ILE A 90 -19.90 -5.31 0.25
N SER A 91 -21.17 -5.54 -0.06
CA SER A 91 -21.94 -6.68 0.47
C SER A 91 -21.66 -7.99 -0.29
N ASN A 92 -21.40 -7.92 -1.59
CA ASN A 92 -21.20 -9.11 -2.43
C ASN A 92 -19.82 -9.77 -2.17
N HIS A 93 -19.83 -11.07 -1.86
CA HIS A 93 -18.62 -11.85 -1.55
C HIS A 93 -17.61 -11.90 -2.70
N ILE A 94 -18.06 -11.91 -3.95
CA ILE A 94 -17.16 -11.92 -5.13
C ILE A 94 -16.47 -10.58 -5.29
N ALA A 95 -17.19 -9.50 -5.02
CA ALA A 95 -16.61 -8.17 -5.01
C ALA A 95 -15.60 -8.01 -3.86
N LYS A 96 -15.82 -8.63 -2.68
CA LYS A 96 -14.80 -8.71 -1.61
C LYS A 96 -13.53 -9.45 -2.05
N LEU A 97 -13.66 -10.47 -2.91
CA LEU A 97 -12.49 -11.14 -3.49
C LEU A 97 -11.71 -10.21 -4.44
N LEU A 98 -12.39 -9.35 -5.21
CA LEU A 98 -11.72 -8.32 -6.03
C LEU A 98 -10.98 -7.27 -5.18
N VAL A 99 -11.56 -6.88 -4.04
CA VAL A 99 -10.86 -6.00 -3.06
C VAL A 99 -9.57 -6.66 -2.60
N SER A 100 -9.65 -7.94 -2.20
CA SER A 100 -8.50 -8.71 -1.71
C SER A 100 -7.43 -8.90 -2.80
N LEU A 101 -7.85 -9.09 -4.05
CA LEU A 101 -6.97 -9.16 -5.22
C LEU A 101 -6.18 -7.86 -5.39
N SER A 102 -6.86 -6.71 -5.33
CA SER A 102 -6.23 -5.41 -5.47
C SER A 102 -5.26 -5.11 -4.32
N GLN A 103 -5.64 -5.46 -3.07
CA GLN A 103 -4.77 -5.32 -1.91
C GLN A 103 -3.54 -6.22 -1.98
N SER A 104 -3.67 -7.43 -2.55
CA SER A 104 -2.53 -8.34 -2.73
C SER A 104 -1.54 -7.79 -3.74
N GLN A 105 -2.03 -7.20 -4.85
CA GLN A 105 -1.18 -6.53 -5.83
C GLN A 105 -0.48 -5.31 -5.23
N ASP A 106 -1.16 -4.55 -4.37
CA ASP A 106 -0.58 -3.40 -3.66
C ASP A 106 0.54 -3.82 -2.69
N ALA A 107 0.31 -4.85 -1.87
CA ALA A 107 1.31 -5.32 -0.91
C ALA A 107 2.58 -5.90 -1.58
N GLU A 108 2.42 -6.68 -2.66
CA GLU A 108 3.54 -7.34 -3.34
C GLU A 108 4.30 -6.39 -4.27
N ILE A 109 3.57 -5.63 -5.09
CA ILE A 109 4.14 -4.83 -6.18
C ILE A 109 4.02 -3.34 -5.91
N GLY A 110 2.92 -2.87 -5.31
CA GLY A 110 2.61 -1.47 -5.02
C GLY A 110 2.21 -0.63 -6.24
N ASP A 111 1.94 -1.26 -7.39
CA ASP A 111 1.41 -0.59 -8.58
C ASP A 111 0.55 -1.57 -9.38
N GLY A 112 -0.35 -1.05 -10.22
CA GLY A 112 -1.25 -1.84 -11.06
C GLY A 112 -2.49 -2.37 -10.34
N THR A 113 -2.84 -1.79 -9.19
CA THR A 113 -4.03 -2.10 -8.39
C THR A 113 -5.33 -1.98 -9.20
N THR A 114 -5.45 -0.90 -9.97
CA THR A 114 -6.59 -0.69 -10.88
C THR A 114 -6.56 -1.65 -12.07
N GLY A 115 -5.38 -1.86 -12.66
CA GLY A 115 -5.22 -2.69 -13.86
C GLY A 115 -5.62 -4.15 -13.63
N VAL A 116 -5.23 -4.73 -12.48
CA VAL A 116 -5.53 -6.13 -12.16
C VAL A 116 -7.04 -6.38 -12.03
N VAL A 117 -7.80 -5.42 -11.50
CA VAL A 117 -9.25 -5.53 -11.34
C VAL A 117 -10.00 -5.32 -12.65
N VAL A 118 -9.54 -4.39 -13.49
CA VAL A 118 -10.10 -4.21 -14.84
C VAL A 118 -9.91 -5.49 -15.65
N LEU A 119 -8.71 -6.08 -15.63
CA LEU A 119 -8.41 -7.33 -16.33
C LEU A 119 -9.24 -8.50 -15.80
N ALA A 120 -9.33 -8.68 -14.48
CA ALA A 120 -10.15 -9.75 -13.88
C ALA A 120 -11.64 -9.59 -14.24
N GLY A 121 -12.15 -8.37 -14.25
CA GLY A 121 -13.52 -8.07 -14.68
C GLY A 121 -13.77 -8.42 -16.14
N ALA A 122 -12.84 -8.06 -17.05
CA ALA A 122 -12.93 -8.37 -18.47
C ALA A 122 -12.86 -9.89 -18.74
N LEU A 123 -11.97 -10.61 -18.05
CA LEU A 123 -11.86 -12.07 -18.15
C LEU A 123 -13.16 -12.78 -17.72
N LEU A 124 -13.79 -12.30 -16.66
CA LEU A 124 -15.08 -12.81 -16.19
C LEU A 124 -16.22 -12.49 -17.16
N GLU A 125 -16.24 -11.30 -17.75
CA GLU A 125 -17.21 -10.91 -18.78
C GLU A 125 -17.10 -11.81 -20.01
N GLN A 126 -15.89 -12.03 -20.52
CA GLN A 126 -15.65 -12.95 -21.64
C GLN A 126 -16.02 -14.41 -21.29
N ALA A 127 -15.81 -14.81 -20.03
CA ALA A 127 -16.23 -16.13 -19.57
C ALA A 127 -17.76 -16.29 -19.57
N ALA A 128 -18.53 -15.24 -19.27
CA ALA A 128 -20.00 -15.29 -19.35
C ALA A 128 -20.48 -15.60 -20.77
N GLU A 129 -19.88 -14.98 -21.80
CA GLU A 129 -20.24 -15.25 -23.19
C GLU A 129 -19.96 -16.71 -23.60
N LEU A 130 -18.86 -17.30 -23.09
CA LEU A 130 -18.54 -18.70 -23.34
C LEU A 130 -19.49 -19.65 -22.59
N ILE A 131 -19.92 -19.28 -21.38
CA ILE A 131 -20.93 -20.04 -20.62
C ILE A 131 -22.27 -20.02 -21.34
N ASP A 132 -22.66 -18.88 -21.94
CA ASP A 132 -23.87 -18.76 -22.75
C ASP A 132 -23.83 -19.64 -24.01
N LYS A 133 -22.64 -19.84 -24.57
CA LYS A 133 -22.39 -20.80 -25.66
C LYS A 133 -22.37 -22.27 -25.21
N GLY A 134 -22.56 -22.54 -23.91
CA GLY A 134 -22.63 -23.88 -23.34
C GLY A 134 -21.28 -24.48 -22.93
N ILE A 135 -20.21 -23.68 -22.86
CA ILE A 135 -18.90 -24.17 -22.42
C ILE A 135 -18.87 -24.24 -20.89
N HIS A 136 -18.39 -25.37 -20.34
CA HIS A 136 -18.33 -25.58 -18.90
C HIS A 136 -17.31 -24.64 -18.22
N PRO A 137 -17.66 -23.94 -17.11
CA PRO A 137 -16.79 -22.96 -16.44
C PRO A 137 -15.38 -23.48 -16.09
N ILE A 138 -15.26 -24.74 -15.67
CA ILE A 138 -13.97 -25.36 -15.34
C ILE A 138 -13.04 -25.43 -16.55
N ARG A 139 -13.57 -25.77 -17.74
CA ARG A 139 -12.77 -25.83 -18.97
C ARG A 139 -12.30 -24.45 -19.41
N ILE A 140 -13.13 -23.43 -19.17
CA ILE A 140 -12.74 -22.03 -19.41
C ILE A 140 -11.58 -21.66 -18.50
N ALA A 141 -11.65 -22.01 -17.22
CA ALA A 141 -10.58 -21.74 -16.27
C ALA A 141 -9.26 -22.44 -16.66
N ASP A 142 -9.30 -23.70 -17.08
CA ASP A 142 -8.10 -24.42 -17.52
C ASP A 142 -7.52 -23.80 -18.82
N GLY A 143 -8.38 -23.37 -19.76
CA GLY A 143 -7.94 -22.64 -20.96
C GLY A 143 -7.37 -21.25 -20.68
N TYR A 144 -7.87 -20.55 -19.66
CA TYR A 144 -7.30 -19.28 -19.20
C TYR A 144 -5.93 -19.46 -18.54
N ASP A 145 -5.72 -20.53 -17.77
CA ASP A 145 -4.40 -20.84 -17.21
C ASP A 145 -3.37 -21.07 -18.33
N ALA A 146 -3.72 -21.86 -19.36
CA ALA A 146 -2.86 -22.08 -20.53
C ALA A 146 -2.58 -20.79 -21.32
N ALA A 147 -3.59 -19.93 -21.50
CA ALA A 147 -3.42 -18.63 -22.15
C ALA A 147 -2.49 -17.70 -21.36
N CYS A 148 -2.61 -17.71 -20.02
CA CYS A 148 -1.78 -16.90 -19.13
C CYS A 148 -0.31 -17.33 -19.18
N GLU A 149 -0.01 -18.63 -19.25
CA GLU A 149 1.35 -19.13 -19.43
C GLU A 149 1.99 -18.61 -20.74
N VAL A 150 1.23 -18.61 -21.84
CA VAL A 150 1.68 -18.07 -23.13
C VAL A 150 1.92 -16.56 -23.04
N ALA A 151 1.00 -15.82 -22.41
CA ALA A 151 1.13 -14.37 -22.23
C ALA A 151 2.35 -14.00 -21.38
N VAL A 152 2.59 -14.68 -20.25
CA VAL A 152 3.76 -14.46 -19.40
C VAL A 152 5.05 -14.79 -20.14
N ALA A 153 5.08 -15.88 -20.91
CA ALA A 153 6.24 -16.22 -21.74
C ALA A 153 6.51 -15.17 -22.83
N GLU A 154 5.47 -14.53 -23.37
CA GLU A 154 5.64 -13.43 -24.32
C GLU A 154 6.15 -12.16 -23.65
N LEU A 155 5.66 -11.83 -22.44
CA LEU A 155 6.20 -10.71 -21.65
C LEU A 155 7.72 -10.85 -21.42
N ASP A 156 8.19 -12.05 -21.09
CA ASP A 156 9.63 -12.32 -20.93
C ASP A 156 10.40 -12.09 -22.25
N LYS A 157 9.82 -12.42 -23.42
CA LYS A 157 10.46 -12.24 -24.74
C LYS A 157 10.51 -10.78 -25.21
N ILE A 158 9.48 -9.99 -24.91
CA ILE A 158 9.42 -8.55 -25.28
C ILE A 158 10.15 -7.67 -24.28
N SER A 159 10.50 -8.21 -23.09
CA SER A 159 11.16 -7.44 -22.05
C SER A 159 12.50 -6.87 -22.52
N ASP A 160 12.71 -5.59 -22.19
CA ASP A 160 14.00 -4.92 -22.33
C ASP A 160 14.63 -4.80 -20.94
N THR A 161 15.94 -4.56 -20.86
CA THR A 161 16.65 -4.38 -19.58
C THR A 161 17.12 -2.94 -19.44
N ILE A 162 16.81 -2.30 -18.32
CA ILE A 162 17.37 -0.98 -17.99
C ILE A 162 18.63 -1.16 -17.16
N PRO A 163 19.79 -0.66 -17.62
CA PRO A 163 20.94 -0.51 -16.74
C PRO A 163 20.69 0.66 -15.79
N PHE A 164 20.92 0.42 -14.49
CA PHE A 164 20.99 1.47 -13.48
C PHE A 164 22.24 1.29 -12.63
N SER A 165 22.75 2.40 -12.11
CA SER A 165 23.89 2.42 -11.19
C SER A 165 23.62 3.44 -10.08
N LYS A 166 24.28 3.30 -8.93
CA LYS A 166 24.21 4.31 -7.84
C LYS A 166 24.55 5.73 -8.31
N LYS A 167 25.34 5.86 -9.39
CA LYS A 167 25.74 7.17 -9.95
C LYS A 167 24.86 7.66 -11.09
N ASP A 168 24.15 6.76 -11.77
CA ASP A 168 23.27 7.09 -12.88
C ASP A 168 21.92 6.42 -12.66
N ALA A 169 21.04 7.18 -12.01
CA ALA A 169 19.68 6.80 -11.68
C ALA A 169 18.66 7.50 -12.59
N THR A 170 19.11 8.14 -13.67
CA THR A 170 18.23 8.94 -14.55
C THR A 170 17.10 8.11 -15.14
N ASN A 171 17.37 6.86 -15.53
CA ASN A 171 16.36 5.94 -16.02
C ASN A 171 15.36 5.56 -14.93
N LEU A 172 15.81 5.30 -13.69
CA LEU A 172 14.90 5.01 -12.56
C LEU A 172 13.99 6.20 -12.26
N THR A 173 14.52 7.43 -12.33
CA THR A 173 13.72 8.64 -12.18
C THR A 173 12.65 8.73 -13.26
N ARG A 174 12.97 8.39 -14.51
CA ARG A 174 11.97 8.37 -15.60
C ARG A 174 10.86 7.34 -15.34
N VAL A 175 11.20 6.14 -14.87
CA VAL A 175 10.16 5.14 -14.54
C VAL A 175 9.30 5.60 -13.36
N ALA A 176 9.90 6.17 -12.32
CA ALA A 176 9.15 6.75 -11.20
C ALA A 176 8.23 7.91 -11.63
N LYS A 177 8.65 8.72 -12.61
CA LYS A 177 7.80 9.77 -13.20
C LYS A 177 6.54 9.17 -13.86
N THR A 178 6.67 8.07 -14.58
CA THR A 178 5.53 7.39 -15.22
C THR A 178 4.52 6.93 -14.17
N ALA A 179 4.97 6.30 -13.08
CA ALA A 179 4.11 5.86 -11.98
C ALA A 179 3.41 7.01 -11.21
N LEU A 180 4.04 8.19 -11.17
CA LEU A 180 3.48 9.39 -10.54
C LEU A 180 2.59 10.21 -11.48
N GLY A 181 2.66 9.98 -12.79
CA GLY A 181 2.02 10.80 -13.82
C GLY A 181 0.50 10.78 -13.78
N SER A 182 -0.11 9.71 -13.25
CA SER A 182 -1.56 9.52 -13.16
C SER A 182 -2.20 10.03 -11.86
N LYS A 183 -1.46 10.76 -11.01
CA LYS A 183 -1.91 11.11 -9.65
C LYS A 183 -1.91 12.62 -9.42
N ILE A 184 -2.49 13.07 -8.29
CA ILE A 184 -2.51 14.48 -7.87
C ILE A 184 -1.11 15.11 -7.86
N VAL A 185 -0.09 14.30 -7.58
CA VAL A 185 1.33 14.70 -7.53
C VAL A 185 1.92 15.01 -8.92
N SER A 186 1.15 14.83 -10.01
CA SER A 186 1.57 15.12 -11.39
C SER A 186 2.11 16.54 -11.60
N LYS A 187 1.74 17.53 -10.78
CA LYS A 187 2.36 18.88 -10.87
C LYS A 187 3.83 18.92 -10.41
N ALA A 188 4.18 18.13 -9.39
CA ALA A 188 5.50 18.10 -8.76
C ALA A 188 6.21 16.74 -8.95
N HIS A 189 5.78 15.95 -9.94
CA HIS A 189 6.26 14.58 -10.13
C HIS A 189 7.78 14.48 -10.35
N ASP A 190 8.42 15.53 -10.87
CA ASP A 190 9.88 15.60 -11.02
C ASP A 190 10.63 15.52 -9.68
N GLN A 191 10.15 16.24 -8.67
CA GLN A 191 10.74 16.26 -7.34
C GLN A 191 10.43 14.96 -6.60
N PHE A 192 9.19 14.48 -6.69
CA PHE A 192 8.77 13.22 -6.05
C PHE A 192 9.46 12.00 -6.66
N ALA A 193 9.68 11.99 -7.98
CA ALA A 193 10.42 10.91 -8.65
C ALA A 193 11.88 10.87 -8.20
N LYS A 194 12.54 12.03 -8.06
CA LYS A 194 13.91 12.11 -7.53
C LYS A 194 13.95 11.65 -6.06
N MET A 195 13.03 12.15 -5.24
CA MET A 195 12.89 11.78 -3.84
C MET A 195 12.71 10.27 -3.66
N ALA A 196 11.82 9.64 -4.43
CA ALA A 196 11.58 8.20 -4.36
C ALA A 196 12.84 7.40 -4.72
N VAL A 197 13.54 7.80 -5.80
CA VAL A 197 14.74 7.11 -6.26
C VAL A 197 15.90 7.27 -5.27
N GLU A 198 16.13 8.49 -4.77
CA GLU A 198 17.16 8.75 -3.76
C GLU A 198 16.89 8.01 -2.45
N ALA A 199 15.63 7.97 -2.00
CA ALA A 199 15.24 7.23 -0.81
C ALA A 199 15.53 5.72 -0.98
N VAL A 200 15.07 5.11 -2.07
CA VAL A 200 15.30 3.67 -2.30
C VAL A 200 16.79 3.35 -2.46
N LEU A 201 17.54 4.14 -3.23
CA LEU A 201 18.98 3.88 -3.44
C LEU A 201 19.83 4.06 -2.17
N SER A 202 19.39 4.89 -1.22
CA SER A 202 20.05 5.07 0.08
C SER A 202 19.90 3.84 0.97
N VAL A 203 18.77 3.15 0.88
CA VAL A 203 18.45 1.98 1.70
C VAL A 203 18.83 0.66 1.02
N ALA A 204 18.79 0.63 -0.32
CA ALA A 204 18.96 -0.57 -1.13
C ALA A 204 20.31 -1.26 -0.92
N ASP A 205 20.24 -2.56 -0.63
CA ASP A 205 21.37 -3.46 -0.72
C ASP A 205 21.45 -4.02 -2.14
N LEU A 206 22.43 -3.56 -2.92
CA LEU A 206 22.58 -3.97 -4.31
C LEU A 206 23.14 -5.39 -4.47
N GLU A 207 23.83 -5.92 -3.47
CA GLU A 207 24.35 -7.30 -3.52
C GLU A 207 23.21 -8.29 -3.33
N ARG A 208 22.33 -8.00 -2.36
CA ARG A 208 21.13 -8.79 -2.10
C ARG A 208 19.97 -8.49 -3.05
N LYS A 209 20.01 -7.35 -3.76
CA LYS A 209 18.91 -6.79 -4.55
C LYS A 209 17.62 -6.68 -3.75
N ASP A 210 17.74 -6.19 -2.52
CA ASP A 210 16.62 -6.08 -1.60
C ASP A 210 16.51 -4.66 -1.04
N VAL A 211 15.27 -4.24 -0.78
CA VAL A 211 14.95 -2.92 -0.24
C VAL A 211 13.98 -3.13 0.90
N ASP A 212 14.41 -2.72 2.08
CA ASP A 212 13.61 -2.79 3.29
C ASP A 212 12.82 -1.48 3.47
N PHE A 213 11.49 -1.56 3.43
CA PHE A 213 10.64 -0.39 3.59
C PHE A 213 10.53 0.11 5.02
N GLU A 214 10.86 -0.70 6.03
CA GLU A 214 10.85 -0.25 7.43
C GLU A 214 11.87 0.87 7.68
N LEU A 215 12.91 0.94 6.85
CA LEU A 215 13.96 1.96 6.89
C LEU A 215 13.57 3.27 6.16
N ILE A 216 12.45 3.27 5.42
CA ILE A 216 11.94 4.45 4.70
C ILE A 216 10.68 4.93 5.42
N LYS A 217 10.79 6.01 6.18
CA LYS A 217 9.62 6.64 6.80
C LYS A 217 9.00 7.63 5.81
N VAL A 218 7.71 7.49 5.53
CA VAL A 218 6.96 8.51 4.78
C VAL A 218 6.06 9.25 5.77
N ASP A 219 6.43 10.48 6.08
CA ASP A 219 5.67 11.33 6.98
C ASP A 219 5.19 12.58 6.25
N GLY A 220 4.17 13.24 6.78
CA GLY A 220 3.64 14.42 6.14
C GLY A 220 2.72 15.21 7.03
N LYS A 221 2.85 16.53 6.91
CA LYS A 221 2.23 17.49 7.82
C LYS A 221 1.61 18.64 7.04
N VAL A 222 0.42 19.06 7.48
CA VAL A 222 -0.36 20.12 6.84
C VAL A 222 0.40 21.45 6.85
N GLY A 223 0.31 22.17 5.74
CA GLY A 223 0.88 23.49 5.53
C GLY A 223 1.85 23.54 4.35
N GLY A 224 1.99 24.71 3.73
CA GLY A 224 2.83 24.89 2.55
C GLY A 224 2.23 24.27 1.27
N ALA A 225 3.04 24.21 0.23
CA ALA A 225 2.72 23.55 -1.04
C ALA A 225 3.31 22.14 -1.09
N ILE A 226 2.85 21.35 -2.07
CA ILE A 226 3.41 20.00 -2.33
C ILE A 226 4.91 20.08 -2.70
N GLU A 227 5.33 21.18 -3.33
CA GLU A 227 6.71 21.47 -3.73
C GLU A 227 7.65 21.69 -2.52
N ASP A 228 7.12 22.01 -1.33
CA ASP A 228 7.91 22.17 -0.11
C ASP A 228 8.32 20.81 0.52
N SER A 229 7.97 19.69 -0.12
CA SER A 229 8.30 18.34 0.35
C SER A 229 9.79 18.05 0.19
N ILE A 230 10.44 17.51 1.21
CA ILE A 230 11.89 17.29 1.23
C ILE A 230 12.24 15.85 1.61
N LEU A 231 13.35 15.35 1.07
CA LEU A 231 13.97 14.12 1.52
C LEU A 231 14.94 14.47 2.66
N VAL A 232 14.74 13.87 3.83
CA VAL A 232 15.65 14.00 4.97
C VAL A 232 16.47 12.73 5.07
N ALA A 233 17.79 12.87 4.96
CA ALA A 233 18.75 11.79 5.20
C ALA A 233 18.91 11.54 6.72
N GLY A 234 17.87 10.97 7.31
CA GLY A 234 17.75 10.71 8.74
C GLY A 234 16.29 10.53 9.14
N VAL A 235 15.95 10.95 10.36
CA VAL A 235 14.62 10.73 10.95
C VAL A 235 13.94 12.06 11.29
N VAL A 236 12.69 12.20 10.84
CA VAL A 236 11.80 13.28 11.28
C VAL A 236 10.83 12.73 12.31
N VAL A 237 10.66 13.47 13.41
CA VAL A 237 9.74 13.12 14.49
C VAL A 237 8.78 14.28 14.68
N ASP A 238 7.48 13.97 14.77
CA ASP A 238 6.43 14.98 15.03
C ASP A 238 6.35 15.34 16.52
N LYS A 239 7.48 15.86 17.03
CA LYS A 239 7.66 16.35 18.40
C LYS A 239 8.58 17.56 18.40
N ASP A 240 8.37 18.41 19.39
CA ASP A 240 9.22 19.51 19.80
C ASP A 240 10.12 19.10 20.98
N PHE A 241 11.13 19.91 21.26
CA PHE A 241 11.85 19.80 22.52
C PHE A 241 10.91 20.06 23.70
N SER A 242 11.15 19.34 24.79
CA SER A 242 10.25 19.31 25.93
C SER A 242 10.05 20.68 26.59
N HIS A 243 11.01 21.61 26.48
CA HIS A 243 10.90 22.95 27.05
C HIS A 243 11.23 24.05 26.01
N PRO A 244 10.43 25.14 25.88
CA PRO A 244 10.65 26.17 24.87
C PRO A 244 11.99 26.93 24.95
N GLN A 245 12.62 26.94 26.13
CA GLN A 245 13.94 27.55 26.34
C GLN A 245 15.12 26.61 25.96
N MET A 246 14.85 25.36 25.59
CA MET A 246 15.88 24.47 25.06
C MET A 246 16.40 25.00 23.72
N PRO A 247 17.68 24.78 23.40
CA PRO A 247 18.24 25.19 22.13
C PRO A 247 17.53 24.50 20.97
N SER A 248 17.12 25.27 19.95
CA SER A 248 16.47 24.74 18.75
C SER A 248 17.41 23.98 17.81
N GLU A 249 18.73 24.06 18.01
CA GLU A 249 19.73 23.34 17.22
C GLU A 249 20.85 22.81 18.12
N VAL A 250 21.21 21.54 17.92
CA VAL A 250 22.31 20.86 18.60
C VAL A 250 23.22 20.24 17.55
N LYS A 251 24.50 20.62 17.56
CA LYS A 251 25.56 20.08 16.68
C LYS A 251 26.37 18.99 17.39
N ASP A 252 26.88 18.03 16.64
CA ASP A 252 27.59 16.82 17.11
C ASP A 252 26.77 16.08 18.18
N ALA A 253 25.53 15.72 17.81
CA ALA A 253 24.55 15.10 18.69
C ALA A 253 24.93 13.65 19.07
N LYS A 254 25.17 13.43 20.36
CA LYS A 254 25.24 12.13 21.04
C LYS A 254 23.91 11.86 21.74
N LEU A 255 23.12 10.99 21.12
CA LEU A 255 21.73 10.73 21.48
C LEU A 255 21.63 9.59 22.49
N ALA A 256 21.00 9.85 23.63
CA ALA A 256 20.57 8.83 24.57
C ALA A 256 19.14 8.39 24.21
N ILE A 257 19.00 7.18 23.69
CA ILE A 257 17.71 6.61 23.27
C ILE A 257 17.17 5.75 24.42
N LEU A 258 16.14 6.24 25.10
CA LEU A 258 15.63 5.68 26.34
C LEU A 258 14.19 5.18 26.19
N THR A 259 13.92 3.97 26.65
CA THR A 259 12.55 3.44 26.80
C THR A 259 12.07 3.42 28.24
N CYS A 260 12.92 3.80 29.21
CA CYS A 260 12.49 4.01 30.59
C CYS A 260 11.77 5.36 30.74
N PRO A 261 10.70 5.42 31.57
CA PRO A 261 10.13 6.69 31.97
C PRO A 261 11.12 7.45 32.86
N PHE A 262 11.17 8.77 32.70
CA PHE A 262 11.96 9.65 33.55
C PHE A 262 11.09 10.07 34.74
N GLU A 263 10.87 9.11 35.65
CA GLU A 263 10.04 9.25 36.85
C GLU A 263 10.72 8.56 38.03
N PRO A 264 10.41 8.95 39.28
CA PRO A 264 10.88 8.22 40.45
C PRO A 264 10.46 6.75 40.35
N PRO A 265 11.33 5.80 40.74
CA PRO A 265 11.10 4.38 40.49
C PRO A 265 9.85 3.90 41.25
N LYS A 266 8.79 3.64 40.48
CA LYS A 266 7.54 3.06 40.98
C LYS A 266 7.55 1.55 40.77
N PRO A 267 7.24 0.73 41.79
CA PRO A 267 7.05 -0.69 41.57
C PRO A 267 5.87 -0.92 40.62
N LYS A 268 5.99 -1.89 39.71
CA LYS A 268 4.94 -2.22 38.73
C LYS A 268 3.66 -2.77 39.38
N THR A 269 3.75 -3.22 40.63
CA THR A 269 2.61 -3.65 41.44
C THR A 269 1.89 -2.45 42.04
N LYS A 270 0.57 -2.57 42.28
CA LYS A 270 -0.18 -1.57 43.04
C LYS A 270 0.49 -1.37 44.39
N HIS A 271 1.07 -0.20 44.60
CA HIS A 271 1.66 0.21 45.87
C HIS A 271 0.85 1.37 46.43
N LYS A 272 0.63 1.36 47.74
CA LYS A 272 0.12 2.49 48.49
C LYS A 272 1.25 2.94 49.40
N LEU A 273 1.59 4.22 49.32
CA LEU A 273 2.60 4.82 50.17
C LEU A 273 1.86 5.57 51.27
N ASP A 274 1.76 4.96 52.45
CA ASP A 274 1.05 5.54 53.58
C ASP A 274 2.01 6.49 54.32
N ILE A 275 1.73 7.79 54.21
CA ILE A 275 2.54 8.84 54.83
C ILE A 275 1.90 9.20 56.17
N THR A 276 2.59 8.91 57.28
CA THR A 276 2.03 9.10 58.63
C THR A 276 2.41 10.43 59.24
N SER A 277 3.53 11.04 58.82
CA SER A 277 4.03 12.29 59.37
C SER A 277 4.41 13.32 58.31
N VAL A 278 4.38 14.61 58.69
CA VAL A 278 4.83 15.72 57.83
C VAL A 278 6.34 15.66 57.55
N ALA A 279 7.11 15.03 58.45
CA ALA A 279 8.55 14.83 58.27
C ALA A 279 8.83 13.82 57.14
N GLU A 280 8.13 12.69 57.12
CA GLU A 280 8.20 11.68 56.05
C GLU A 280 7.84 12.28 54.69
N PHE A 281 6.82 13.14 54.63
CA PHE A 281 6.47 13.83 53.39
C PHE A 281 7.61 14.70 52.85
N LYS A 282 8.31 15.43 53.72
CA LYS A 282 9.47 16.25 53.33
C LYS A 282 10.67 15.39 52.92
N GLU A 283 10.88 14.24 53.55
CA GLU A 283 11.93 13.30 53.14
C GLU A 283 11.63 12.67 51.78
N LEU A 284 10.37 12.31 51.52
CA LEU A 284 9.94 11.79 50.23
C LEU A 284 10.17 12.82 49.11
N GLN A 285 9.81 14.08 49.33
CA GLN A 285 10.04 15.16 48.37
C GLN A 285 11.55 15.35 48.08
N LYS A 286 12.40 15.30 49.11
CA LYS A 286 13.86 15.34 48.93
C LYS A 286 14.39 14.12 48.20
N TYR A 287 13.83 12.95 48.46
CA TYR A 287 14.19 11.70 47.79
C TYR A 287 13.85 11.74 46.30
N GLU A 288 12.68 12.23 45.93
CA GLU A 288 12.28 12.41 44.52
C GLU A 288 13.24 13.35 43.78
N GLN A 289 13.56 14.50 44.38
CA GLN A 289 14.53 15.45 43.81
C GLN A 289 15.93 14.86 43.67
N ALA A 290 16.40 14.14 44.69
CA ALA A 290 17.69 13.46 44.65
C ALA A 290 17.74 12.40 43.55
N LYS A 291 16.67 11.63 43.38
CA LYS A 291 16.57 10.60 42.34
C LYS A 291 16.57 11.17 40.93
N PHE A 292 15.86 12.27 40.69
CA PHE A 292 15.94 12.95 39.40
C PHE A 292 17.35 13.47 39.12
N THR A 293 18.00 14.06 40.12
CA THR A 293 19.37 14.56 39.97
C THR A 293 20.36 13.44 39.63
N GLU A 294 20.22 12.28 40.30
CA GLU A 294 21.01 11.07 40.03
C GLU A 294 20.84 10.58 38.58
N MET A 295 19.60 10.52 38.07
CA MET A 295 19.33 10.11 36.68
C MET A 295 19.96 11.06 35.66
N ILE A 296 19.89 12.38 35.89
CA ILE A 296 20.50 13.38 35.01
C ILE A 296 22.03 13.25 35.04
N GLU A 297 22.61 13.06 36.22
CA GLU A 297 24.04 12.92 36.37
C GLU A 297 24.56 11.67 35.65
N GLN A 298 23.85 10.54 35.73
CA GLN A 298 24.16 9.33 34.96
C GLN A 298 24.18 9.60 33.44
N ILE A 299 23.17 10.31 32.91
CA ILE A 299 23.15 10.70 31.49
C ILE A 299 24.37 11.56 31.15
N LYS A 300 24.68 12.55 31.98
CA LYS A 300 25.79 13.47 31.74
C LYS A 300 27.15 12.78 31.82
N GLN A 301 27.33 11.83 32.74
CA GLN A 301 28.54 11.02 32.86
C GLN A 301 28.83 10.22 31.58
N THR A 302 27.79 9.79 30.87
CA THR A 302 27.97 9.10 29.58
C THR A 302 28.38 10.02 28.42
N GLY A 303 28.25 11.35 28.59
CA GLY A 303 28.57 12.35 27.59
C GLY A 303 27.49 12.52 26.51
N ALA A 304 26.25 12.08 26.76
CA ALA A 304 25.11 12.36 25.90
C ALA A 304 24.77 13.85 25.93
N ASN A 305 24.31 14.40 24.81
CA ASN A 305 23.88 15.79 24.71
C ASN A 305 22.41 15.96 24.36
N VAL A 306 21.74 14.93 23.84
CA VAL A 306 20.30 14.96 23.57
C VAL A 306 19.68 13.68 24.13
N VAL A 307 18.54 13.82 24.80
CA VAL A 307 17.80 12.70 25.40
C VAL A 307 16.51 12.49 24.62
N ILE A 308 16.27 11.26 24.17
CA ILE A 308 15.05 10.86 23.48
C ILE A 308 14.38 9.79 24.33
N CYS A 309 13.18 10.10 24.85
CA CYS A 309 12.40 9.20 25.68
C CYS A 309 11.12 8.74 24.97
N GLN A 310 10.84 7.44 25.05
CA GLN A 310 9.57 6.87 24.60
C GLN A 310 8.40 7.41 25.42
N TRP A 311 8.57 7.42 26.74
CA TRP A 311 7.55 7.86 27.67
C TRP A 311 7.69 9.34 27.99
N GLY A 312 6.60 9.92 28.49
CA GLY A 312 6.62 11.24 29.09
C GLY A 312 7.49 11.31 30.34
N PHE A 313 7.71 12.54 30.78
CA PHE A 313 8.33 12.84 32.06
C PHE A 313 7.76 14.13 32.64
N ASP A 314 7.84 14.27 33.96
CA ASP A 314 7.23 15.35 34.73
C ASP A 314 7.91 16.71 34.48
N ASP A 315 7.19 17.79 34.77
CA ASP A 315 7.69 19.16 34.56
C ASP A 315 8.92 19.50 35.42
N GLU A 316 9.02 18.91 36.62
CA GLU A 316 10.20 19.07 37.50
C GLU A 316 11.45 18.47 36.85
N ALA A 317 11.33 17.27 36.28
CA ALA A 317 12.42 16.64 35.53
C ALA A 317 12.81 17.47 34.29
N ASN A 318 11.82 18.04 33.60
CA ASN A 318 12.05 18.88 32.43
C ASN A 318 12.84 20.15 32.78
N HIS A 319 12.50 20.82 33.89
CA HIS A 319 13.23 21.98 34.39
C HIS A 319 14.67 21.63 34.80
N LEU A 320 14.87 20.48 35.43
CA LEU A 320 16.21 20.01 35.79
C LEU A 320 17.06 19.70 34.54
N LEU A 321 16.50 19.02 33.54
CA LEU A 321 17.16 18.76 32.26
C LEU A 321 17.59 20.07 31.57
N LEU A 322 16.72 21.09 31.58
CA LEU A 322 17.04 22.43 31.08
C LEU A 322 18.21 23.06 31.84
N THR A 323 18.17 23.03 33.18
CA THR A 323 19.22 23.60 34.04
C THR A 323 20.59 22.97 33.74
N HIS A 324 20.60 21.66 33.46
CA HIS A 324 21.79 20.92 33.09
C HIS A 324 22.17 21.01 31.60
N LYS A 325 21.44 21.81 30.81
CA LYS A 325 21.62 22.02 29.36
C LYS A 325 21.53 20.72 28.54
N LEU A 326 20.57 19.85 28.88
CA LEU A 326 20.27 18.62 28.16
C LEU A 326 18.89 18.75 27.47
N PRO A 327 18.87 19.06 26.17
CA PRO A 327 17.68 18.96 25.34
C PRO A 327 17.05 17.58 25.43
N ALA A 328 15.75 17.54 25.65
CA ALA A 328 15.01 16.29 25.79
C ALA A 328 13.76 16.27 24.92
N VAL A 329 13.40 15.09 24.47
CA VAL A 329 12.20 14.83 23.66
C VAL A 329 11.38 13.77 24.39
N ARG A 330 10.09 14.02 24.55
CA ARG A 330 9.14 13.16 25.27
C ARG A 330 8.13 12.55 24.31
N TRP A 331 7.55 11.40 24.69
CA TRP A 331 6.45 10.75 23.96
C TRP A 331 6.81 10.37 22.51
N VAL A 332 8.04 9.89 22.28
CA VAL A 332 8.44 9.41 20.95
C VAL A 332 7.84 8.03 20.70
N GLY A 333 7.30 7.81 19.49
CA GLY A 333 6.67 6.55 19.13
C GLY A 333 7.63 5.36 19.18
N GLY A 334 7.12 4.16 19.46
CA GLY A 334 7.93 2.93 19.46
C GLY A 334 8.69 2.72 18.13
N PRO A 335 7.99 2.72 16.96
CA PRO A 335 8.65 2.58 15.66
C PRO A 335 9.64 3.71 15.37
N GLU A 336 9.34 4.93 15.83
CA GLU A 336 10.23 6.08 15.63
C GLU A 336 11.54 5.92 16.40
N ILE A 337 11.49 5.39 17.63
CA ILE A 337 12.69 5.10 18.42
C ILE A 337 13.57 4.05 17.75
N GLU A 338 12.96 3.04 17.15
CA GLU A 338 13.69 1.99 16.43
C GLU A 338 14.38 2.56 15.18
N LEU A 339 13.68 3.38 14.40
CA LEU A 339 14.24 4.14 13.28
C LEU A 339 15.39 5.06 13.71
N ILE A 340 15.24 5.80 14.81
CA ILE A 340 16.30 6.68 15.34
C ILE A 340 17.52 5.86 15.78
N ALA A 341 17.31 4.71 16.42
CA ALA A 341 18.38 3.81 16.82
C ALA A 341 19.16 3.28 15.60
N ILE A 342 18.46 2.85 14.55
CA ILE A 342 19.07 2.35 13.31
C ILE A 342 19.83 3.48 12.58
N ALA A 343 19.23 4.66 12.46
CA ALA A 343 19.83 5.82 11.80
C ALA A 343 21.12 6.25 12.51
N THR A 344 21.06 6.40 13.82
CA THR A 344 22.16 6.95 14.63
C THR A 344 23.18 5.89 15.06
N ASN A 345 22.93 4.62 14.74
CA ASN A 345 23.66 3.45 15.23
C ASN A 345 23.73 3.39 16.77
N GLY A 346 22.69 3.90 17.43
CA GLY A 346 22.51 3.86 18.88
C GLY A 346 21.82 2.58 19.32
N ARG A 347 21.97 2.22 20.60
CA ARG A 347 21.19 1.13 21.20
C ARG A 347 20.08 1.70 22.05
N ILE A 348 18.90 1.10 21.95
CA ILE A 348 17.77 1.42 22.81
C ILE A 348 18.09 0.95 24.23
N VAL A 349 18.07 1.87 25.19
CA VAL A 349 18.43 1.61 26.59
C VAL A 349 17.17 1.52 27.46
N PRO A 350 16.92 0.37 28.12
CA PRO A 350 15.71 0.19 28.92
C PRO A 350 15.81 0.68 30.37
N ARG A 351 17.02 0.94 30.88
CA ARG A 351 17.29 1.39 32.26
C ARG A 351 18.44 2.38 32.29
N PHE A 352 18.37 3.40 33.14
CA PHE A 352 19.41 4.44 33.26
C PHE A 352 20.79 3.86 33.67
N GLU A 353 20.81 2.84 34.53
CA GLU A 353 22.03 2.16 34.97
C GLU A 353 22.77 1.44 33.83
N ASP A 354 22.02 1.03 32.79
CA ASP A 354 22.58 0.35 31.62
C ASP A 354 23.15 1.34 30.59
N LEU A 355 23.02 2.66 30.82
CA LEU A 355 23.50 3.68 29.90
C LEU A 355 25.03 3.71 29.89
N SER A 356 25.62 3.64 28.70
CA SER A 356 27.07 3.69 28.53
C SER A 356 27.42 4.47 27.26
N PRO A 357 28.62 5.09 27.19
CA PRO A 357 29.02 5.89 26.03
C PRO A 357 29.00 5.12 24.70
N ALA A 358 29.20 3.80 24.73
CA ALA A 358 29.16 2.93 23.56
C ALA A 358 27.75 2.66 23.02
N LYS A 359 26.71 2.90 23.83
CA LYS A 359 25.30 2.71 23.44
C LYS A 359 24.66 3.98 22.87
N LEU A 360 25.35 5.12 22.94
CA LEU A 360 24.83 6.39 22.44
C LEU A 360 24.79 6.42 20.91
N GLY A 361 23.70 6.95 20.37
CA GLY A 361 23.57 7.23 18.94
C GLY A 361 24.40 8.46 18.55
N LYS A 362 24.90 8.50 17.31
CA LYS A 362 25.65 9.63 16.75
C LYS A 362 24.89 10.24 15.58
N ALA A 363 24.65 11.55 15.65
CA ALA A 363 24.11 12.37 14.59
C ALA A 363 24.88 13.70 14.50
N GLY A 364 25.06 14.23 13.29
CA GLY A 364 25.74 15.51 13.11
C GLY A 364 24.90 16.69 13.60
N ILE A 365 23.60 16.71 13.28
CA ILE A 365 22.71 17.84 13.60
C ILE A 365 21.35 17.32 14.06
N VAL A 366 20.88 17.87 15.17
CA VAL A 366 19.48 17.74 15.63
C VAL A 366 18.90 19.13 15.71
N ARG A 367 17.88 19.42 14.91
CA ARG A 367 17.25 20.75 14.86
C ARG A 367 15.74 20.67 14.87
N GLU A 368 15.14 21.64 15.53
CA GLU A 368 13.73 21.95 15.37
C GLU A 368 13.54 22.77 14.11
N MET A 369 12.81 22.21 13.14
CA MET A 369 12.35 22.96 11.99
C MET A 369 10.89 23.37 12.23
N SER A 370 10.64 24.68 12.17
CA SER A 370 9.29 25.23 12.09
C SER A 370 8.84 25.17 10.64
N PHE A 371 7.78 24.42 10.36
CA PHE A 371 7.28 24.26 8.99
C PHE A 371 5.93 24.98 8.81
N GLY A 372 5.95 26.10 8.10
CA GLY A 372 4.76 26.86 7.73
C GLY A 372 4.36 27.96 8.73
N THR A 373 3.09 28.38 8.66
CA THR A 373 2.51 29.44 9.50
C THR A 373 1.90 28.91 10.81
N THR A 374 1.64 27.60 10.91
CA THR A 374 1.31 26.94 12.17
C THR A 374 2.56 26.91 13.05
N ARG A 375 2.45 27.28 14.33
CA ARG A 375 3.57 27.32 15.30
C ARG A 375 4.14 25.94 15.65
N GLU A 376 3.79 24.92 14.89
CA GLU A 376 4.18 23.54 15.16
C GLU A 376 5.59 23.31 14.64
N LYS A 377 6.43 22.81 15.53
CA LYS A 377 7.81 22.45 15.23
C LYS A 377 7.91 20.94 15.09
N MET A 378 8.85 20.50 14.26
CA MET A 378 9.23 19.10 14.20
C MET A 378 10.72 18.97 14.40
N LEU A 379 11.11 17.87 15.02
CA LEU A 379 12.49 17.52 15.24
C LEU A 379 13.02 16.77 14.03
N VAL A 380 14.13 17.26 13.49
CA VAL A 380 14.82 16.67 12.35
C VAL A 380 16.21 16.28 12.81
N ILE A 381 16.52 14.99 12.66
CA ILE A 381 17.82 14.40 12.99
C ILE A 381 18.52 14.10 11.67
N GLU A 382 19.61 14.82 11.37
CA GLU A 382 20.36 14.78 10.12
C GLU A 382 21.81 14.34 10.35
N GLU A 383 22.50 13.96 9.28
CA GLU A 383 23.92 13.54 9.30
C GLU A 383 24.16 12.38 10.28
N CYS A 384 23.28 11.38 10.24
CA CYS A 384 23.39 10.22 11.10
C CYS A 384 24.57 9.31 10.69
N ALA A 385 25.15 8.60 11.66
CA ALA A 385 26.27 7.69 11.39
C ALA A 385 25.94 6.58 10.37
N ASN A 386 24.67 6.18 10.28
CA ASN A 386 24.17 5.25 9.30
C ASN A 386 23.13 5.95 8.40
N SER A 387 23.48 6.16 7.13
CA SER A 387 22.60 6.83 6.15
C SER A 387 21.52 5.91 5.57
N ARG A 388 21.33 4.70 6.13
CA ARG A 388 20.36 3.71 5.63
C ARG A 388 18.92 3.97 6.05
N ALA A 389 18.67 4.89 6.99
CA ALA A 389 17.32 5.31 7.35
C ALA A 389 17.05 6.69 6.75
N VAL A 390 15.96 6.80 5.99
CA VAL A 390 15.59 8.03 5.29
C VAL A 390 14.13 8.35 5.58
N THR A 391 13.83 9.64 5.69
CA THR A 391 12.46 10.11 5.88
C THR A 391 12.05 11.00 4.71
N CYS A 392 11.05 10.56 3.98
CA CYS A 392 10.36 11.39 3.00
C CYS A 392 9.35 12.25 3.73
N PHE A 393 9.59 13.55 3.79
CA PHE A 393 8.73 14.49 4.51
C PHE A 393 7.88 15.30 3.51
N ILE A 394 6.57 15.05 3.54
CA ILE A 394 5.60 15.57 2.58
C ILE A 394 4.84 16.75 3.15
N ARG A 395 4.69 17.79 2.34
CA ARG A 395 3.90 18.98 2.63
C ARG A 395 2.69 19.06 1.71
N GLY A 396 1.67 19.80 2.15
CA GLY A 396 0.46 19.97 1.37
C GLY A 396 -0.53 20.90 2.06
N SER A 397 -1.36 21.55 1.25
CA SER A 397 -2.32 22.55 1.71
C SER A 397 -3.46 21.97 2.54
N ASN A 398 -3.82 20.71 2.29
CA ASN A 398 -4.89 20.01 3.00
C ASN A 398 -4.48 18.56 3.29
N LYS A 399 -5.04 17.97 4.34
CA LYS A 399 -4.82 16.58 4.74
C LYS A 399 -5.10 15.59 3.60
N MET A 400 -6.18 15.80 2.84
CA MET A 400 -6.51 14.95 1.67
C MET A 400 -5.37 14.89 0.64
N ILE A 401 -4.73 16.03 0.36
CA ILE A 401 -3.61 16.10 -0.60
C ILE A 401 -2.38 15.40 -0.03
N ILE A 402 -2.13 15.52 1.27
CA ILE A 402 -1.00 14.86 1.92
C ILE A 402 -1.17 13.36 1.92
N ASP A 403 -2.36 12.87 2.29
CA ASP A 403 -2.64 11.44 2.32
C ASP A 403 -2.53 10.83 0.91
N GLU A 404 -3.01 11.53 -0.12
CA GLU A 404 -2.83 11.11 -1.51
C GLU A 404 -1.37 11.22 -1.99
N ALA A 405 -0.63 12.24 -1.57
CA ALA A 405 0.78 12.39 -1.91
C ALA A 405 1.65 11.32 -1.24
N LYS A 406 1.34 10.94 0.01
CA LYS A 406 1.97 9.82 0.72
C LYS A 406 1.79 8.51 -0.04
N ARG A 407 0.57 8.24 -0.50
CA ARG A 407 0.26 7.06 -1.33
C ARG A 407 0.96 7.10 -2.67
N SER A 408 0.87 8.22 -3.38
CA SER A 408 1.55 8.41 -4.66
C SER A 408 3.05 8.16 -4.56
N LEU A 409 3.68 8.63 -3.47
CA LEU A 409 5.09 8.38 -3.21
C LEU A 409 5.36 6.92 -2.86
N HIS A 410 4.49 6.28 -2.06
CA HIS A 410 4.60 4.85 -1.75
C HIS A 410 4.64 3.99 -3.02
N ASP A 411 3.73 4.23 -3.95
CA ASP A 411 3.67 3.48 -5.20
C ASP A 411 4.93 3.70 -6.05
N ALA A 412 5.45 4.93 -6.08
CA ALA A 412 6.72 5.23 -6.75
C ALA A 412 7.91 4.52 -6.09
N LEU A 413 7.96 4.48 -4.74
CA LEU A 413 8.97 3.74 -3.98
C LEU A 413 8.90 2.23 -4.30
N CYS A 414 7.69 1.68 -4.40
CA CYS A 414 7.41 0.30 -4.78
C CYS A 414 7.88 -0.02 -6.20
N VAL A 415 7.59 0.83 -7.17
CA VAL A 415 8.06 0.68 -8.56
C VAL A 415 9.60 0.70 -8.64
N VAL A 416 10.26 1.61 -7.92
CA VAL A 416 11.73 1.66 -7.90
C VAL A 416 12.31 0.43 -7.20
N ARG A 417 11.71 -0.04 -6.08
CA ARG A 417 12.08 -1.30 -5.43
C ARG A 417 12.01 -2.48 -6.40
N ASN A 418 10.94 -2.55 -7.19
CA ASN A 418 10.75 -3.63 -8.15
C ASN A 418 11.86 -3.67 -9.20
N LEU A 419 12.32 -2.50 -9.66
CA LEU A 419 13.46 -2.39 -10.58
C LEU A 419 14.80 -2.76 -9.95
N VAL A 420 14.97 -2.52 -8.64
CA VAL A 420 16.15 -2.97 -7.90
C VAL A 420 16.19 -4.50 -7.80
N LYS A 421 15.04 -5.13 -7.54
CA LYS A 421 14.89 -6.59 -7.50
C LYS A 421 15.12 -7.23 -8.88
N ASP A 422 14.41 -6.74 -9.89
CA ASP A 422 14.50 -7.19 -11.28
C ASP A 422 14.54 -5.99 -12.23
N ASN A 423 15.65 -5.83 -12.96
CA ASN A 423 15.89 -4.69 -13.83
C ASN A 423 15.25 -4.84 -15.22
N ARG A 424 14.44 -5.89 -15.43
CA ARG A 424 13.66 -6.10 -16.64
C ARG A 424 12.40 -5.24 -16.63
N ILE A 425 12.13 -4.66 -17.79
CA ILE A 425 11.03 -3.75 -18.03
C ILE A 425 10.19 -4.18 -19.23
N VAL A 426 8.97 -3.69 -19.26
CA VAL A 426 8.09 -3.76 -20.43
C VAL A 426 7.52 -2.38 -20.72
N TYR A 427 7.07 -2.20 -21.95
CA TYR A 427 6.47 -0.94 -22.37
C TYR A 427 5.00 -0.90 -21.97
N GLY A 428 4.63 0.14 -21.24
CA GLY A 428 3.28 0.32 -20.70
C GLY A 428 2.28 0.82 -21.74
N GLY A 429 1.29 1.61 -21.31
CA GLY A 429 0.34 2.24 -22.23
C GLY A 429 -0.54 1.25 -23.01
N GLY A 430 -0.71 0.02 -22.51
CA GLY A 430 -1.44 -1.04 -23.21
C GLY A 430 -0.60 -1.79 -24.25
N ALA A 431 0.67 -1.41 -24.48
CA ALA A 431 1.50 -2.03 -25.52
C ALA A 431 1.85 -3.49 -25.20
N ALA A 432 2.19 -3.76 -23.94
CA ALA A 432 2.46 -5.11 -23.44
C ALA A 432 1.22 -6.02 -23.52
N GLU A 433 0.04 -5.49 -23.19
CA GLU A 433 -1.23 -6.21 -23.25
C GLU A 433 -1.61 -6.59 -24.69
N ILE A 434 -1.44 -5.67 -25.65
CA ILE A 434 -1.68 -5.93 -27.08
C ILE A 434 -0.72 -7.01 -27.61
N ALA A 435 0.56 -6.94 -27.21
CA ALA A 435 1.55 -7.94 -27.62
C ALA A 435 1.18 -9.34 -27.11
N CYS A 436 0.74 -9.42 -25.85
CA CYS A 436 0.25 -10.67 -25.26
C CYS A 436 -1.02 -11.16 -25.95
N SER A 437 -1.97 -10.28 -26.25
CA SER A 437 -3.22 -10.59 -26.96
C SER A 437 -2.93 -11.25 -28.32
N LEU A 438 -2.04 -10.65 -29.13
CA LEU A 438 -1.61 -11.21 -30.42
C LEU A 438 -0.90 -12.56 -30.30
N ALA A 439 -0.08 -12.75 -29.26
CA ALA A 439 0.62 -14.02 -29.04
C ALA A 439 -0.34 -15.13 -28.61
N VAL A 440 -1.29 -14.82 -27.71
CA VAL A 440 -2.33 -15.76 -27.27
C VAL A 440 -3.26 -16.12 -28.42
N GLU A 441 -3.65 -15.16 -29.27
CA GLU A 441 -4.46 -15.44 -30.47
C GLU A 441 -3.76 -16.42 -31.43
N LYS A 442 -2.46 -16.23 -31.66
CA LYS A 442 -1.66 -17.14 -32.51
C LYS A 442 -1.61 -18.54 -31.90
N ALA A 443 -1.33 -18.63 -30.59
CA ALA A 443 -1.33 -19.92 -29.89
C ALA A 443 -2.73 -20.59 -29.91
N ALA A 444 -3.80 -19.81 -29.84
CA ALA A 444 -5.16 -20.31 -29.93
C ALA A 444 -5.48 -20.92 -31.30
N LEU A 445 -4.85 -20.47 -32.39
CA LEU A 445 -5.00 -21.06 -33.72
C LEU A 445 -4.32 -22.43 -33.83
N GLU A 446 -3.22 -22.63 -33.12
CA GLU A 446 -2.47 -23.88 -33.10
C GLU A 446 -3.13 -24.95 -32.21
N GLN A 447 -3.86 -24.52 -31.18
CA GLN A 447 -4.55 -25.43 -30.25
C GLN A 447 -5.86 -25.99 -30.85
N PRO A 448 -6.02 -27.32 -30.94
CA PRO A 448 -7.28 -27.92 -31.35
C PRO A 448 -8.28 -28.03 -30.19
N GLY A 449 -9.56 -27.84 -30.47
CA GLY A 449 -10.66 -28.18 -29.54
C GLY A 449 -11.29 -26.98 -28.84
N LEU A 450 -11.86 -27.21 -27.66
CA LEU A 450 -12.65 -26.21 -26.93
C LEU A 450 -11.79 -25.13 -26.25
N GLU A 451 -10.53 -25.46 -25.92
CA GLU A 451 -9.58 -24.53 -25.29
C GLU A 451 -9.26 -23.34 -26.18
N GLN A 452 -9.32 -23.51 -27.51
CA GLN A 452 -9.19 -22.40 -28.48
C GLN A 452 -10.14 -21.25 -28.18
N TYR A 453 -11.40 -21.52 -27.81
CA TYR A 453 -12.37 -20.47 -27.50
C TYR A 453 -12.01 -19.72 -26.21
N SER A 454 -11.51 -20.45 -25.22
CA SER A 454 -11.06 -19.87 -23.94
C SER A 454 -9.81 -19.02 -24.12
N MET A 455 -8.84 -19.46 -24.94
CA MET A 455 -7.66 -18.66 -25.25
C MET A 455 -8.00 -17.39 -26.03
N ARG A 456 -8.92 -17.46 -27.00
CA ARG A 456 -9.39 -16.25 -27.71
C ARG A 456 -10.09 -15.28 -26.78
N ALA A 457 -10.99 -15.77 -25.92
CA ALA A 457 -11.63 -14.95 -24.89
C ALA A 457 -10.63 -14.29 -23.94
N PHE A 458 -9.53 -14.96 -23.61
CA PHE A 458 -8.44 -14.37 -22.83
C PHE A 458 -7.74 -13.24 -23.60
N ALA A 459 -7.46 -13.42 -24.89
CA ALA A 459 -6.89 -12.38 -25.73
C ALA A 459 -7.82 -11.16 -25.87
N ASP A 460 -9.12 -11.39 -26.09
CA ASP A 460 -10.12 -10.33 -26.14
C ASP A 460 -10.23 -9.56 -24.81
N ALA A 461 -10.04 -10.25 -23.67
CA ALA A 461 -10.02 -9.61 -22.36
C ALA A 461 -8.76 -8.75 -22.14
N LEU A 462 -7.59 -9.14 -22.66
CA LEU A 462 -6.37 -8.32 -22.61
C LEU A 462 -6.55 -6.98 -23.34
N ASP A 463 -7.31 -6.98 -24.44
CA ASP A 463 -7.61 -5.76 -25.21
C ASP A 463 -8.46 -4.74 -24.42
N SER A 464 -9.08 -5.15 -23.30
CA SER A 464 -9.86 -4.26 -22.42
C SER A 464 -9.04 -3.15 -21.76
N VAL A 465 -7.76 -3.40 -21.47
CA VAL A 465 -6.85 -2.45 -20.83
C VAL A 465 -6.49 -1.29 -21.78
N PRO A 466 -5.96 -1.53 -22.99
CA PRO A 466 -5.74 -0.45 -23.96
C PRO A 466 -7.05 0.24 -24.36
N MET A 467 -8.18 -0.48 -24.47
CA MET A 467 -9.48 0.15 -24.72
C MET A 467 -9.89 1.13 -23.61
N ALA A 468 -9.70 0.74 -22.34
CA ALA A 468 -9.99 1.60 -21.20
C ALA A 468 -9.07 2.84 -21.17
N LEU A 469 -7.79 2.68 -21.49
CA LEU A 469 -6.84 3.80 -21.60
C LEU A 469 -7.25 4.80 -22.70
N ALA A 470 -7.64 4.29 -23.87
CA ALA A 470 -8.10 5.11 -24.98
C ALA A 470 -9.40 5.86 -24.63
N GLU A 471 -10.38 5.16 -24.04
CA GLU A 471 -11.65 5.73 -23.59
C GLU A 471 -11.45 6.87 -22.57
N ASN A 472 -10.62 6.63 -21.54
CA ASN A 472 -10.29 7.65 -20.53
C ASN A 472 -9.52 8.84 -21.11
N SER A 473 -8.83 8.65 -22.25
CA SER A 473 -8.11 9.71 -22.96
C SER A 473 -8.97 10.46 -23.97
N GLY A 474 -10.24 10.08 -24.14
CA GLY A 474 -11.15 10.68 -25.13
C GLY A 474 -10.87 10.25 -26.57
N LEU A 475 -10.08 9.18 -26.76
CA LEU A 475 -9.80 8.59 -28.07
C LEU A 475 -10.86 7.54 -28.42
N SER A 476 -11.02 7.28 -29.71
CA SER A 476 -11.85 6.18 -30.21
C SER A 476 -11.19 4.85 -29.85
N SER A 477 -11.75 4.14 -28.87
CA SER A 477 -11.16 2.92 -28.30
C SER A 477 -10.99 1.81 -29.35
N ILE A 478 -11.97 1.64 -30.24
CA ILE A 478 -11.96 0.60 -31.27
C ILE A 478 -10.95 0.93 -32.37
N GLU A 479 -10.94 2.16 -32.88
CA GLU A 479 -10.03 2.56 -33.96
C GLU A 479 -8.58 2.53 -33.49
N THR A 480 -8.31 3.04 -32.28
CA THR A 480 -6.97 3.05 -31.68
C THR A 480 -6.45 1.63 -31.49
N LEU A 481 -7.27 0.73 -30.93
CA LEU A 481 -6.89 -0.66 -30.74
C LEU A 481 -6.62 -1.36 -32.08
N ALA A 482 -7.50 -1.18 -33.07
CA ALA A 482 -7.37 -1.81 -34.38
C ALA A 482 -6.08 -1.35 -35.09
N GLU A 483 -5.75 -0.05 -35.02
CA GLU A 483 -4.51 0.48 -35.59
C GLU A 483 -3.28 -0.13 -34.91
N LEU A 484 -3.22 -0.09 -33.57
CA LEU A 484 -2.08 -0.59 -32.80
C LEU A 484 -1.88 -2.09 -32.98
N LYS A 485 -2.97 -2.86 -32.95
CA LYS A 485 -2.95 -4.32 -33.16
C LYS A 485 -2.50 -4.67 -34.57
N ALA A 486 -2.93 -3.91 -35.59
CA ALA A 486 -2.47 -4.11 -36.98
C ALA A 486 -0.98 -3.81 -37.14
N ARG A 487 -0.46 -2.74 -36.53
CA ARG A 487 0.96 -2.36 -36.59
C ARG A 487 1.83 -3.37 -35.85
N GLN A 488 1.48 -3.71 -34.62
CA GLN A 488 2.19 -4.75 -33.85
C GLN A 488 2.10 -6.13 -34.54
N GLY A 489 0.96 -6.47 -35.16
CA GLY A 489 0.75 -7.71 -35.90
C GLY A 489 1.68 -7.86 -37.12
N LYS A 490 2.08 -6.76 -37.75
CA LYS A 490 3.11 -6.71 -38.81
C LYS A 490 4.54 -6.86 -38.29
N GLY A 491 4.72 -6.95 -36.98
CA GLY A 491 6.03 -7.02 -36.32
C GLY A 491 6.66 -5.65 -36.03
N GLU A 492 5.91 -4.55 -36.19
CA GLU A 492 6.42 -3.21 -35.86
C GLU A 492 6.54 -3.05 -34.33
N GLY A 493 7.67 -2.50 -33.88
CA GLY A 493 7.85 -2.03 -32.50
C GLY A 493 8.06 -3.10 -31.42
N ARG A 494 8.06 -4.41 -31.71
CA ARG A 494 8.32 -5.49 -30.72
C ARG A 494 7.61 -5.26 -29.36
N GLY A 495 6.32 -4.93 -29.38
CA GLY A 495 5.53 -4.66 -28.17
C GLY A 495 5.71 -3.28 -27.55
N ARG A 496 6.28 -2.31 -28.28
CA ARG A 496 6.44 -0.90 -27.85
C ARG A 496 5.29 0.01 -28.22
N LEU A 497 4.43 -0.40 -29.15
CA LEU A 497 3.37 0.46 -29.67
C LEU A 497 2.15 0.43 -28.74
N GLY A 498 1.90 1.53 -28.05
CA GLY A 498 0.81 1.67 -27.08
C GLY A 498 -0.13 2.83 -27.40
N VAL A 499 -1.11 3.03 -26.53
CA VAL A 499 -2.06 4.13 -26.60
C VAL A 499 -1.39 5.43 -26.16
N ASP A 500 -1.43 6.44 -27.03
CA ASP A 500 -0.94 7.78 -26.70
C ASP A 500 -2.00 8.56 -25.91
N CYS A 501 -2.00 8.40 -24.59
CA CYS A 501 -2.94 9.07 -23.70
C CYS A 501 -2.69 10.60 -23.58
N MET A 502 -1.56 11.10 -24.08
CA MET A 502 -1.15 12.51 -23.95
C MET A 502 -1.40 13.32 -25.23
N GLY A 503 -1.68 12.67 -26.35
CA GLY A 503 -1.98 13.33 -27.63
C GLY A 503 -0.75 13.95 -28.30
N THR A 504 0.40 13.29 -28.14
CA THR A 504 1.70 13.70 -28.69
C THR A 504 1.89 13.33 -30.16
N GLY A 505 1.08 12.40 -30.70
CA GLY A 505 1.10 11.98 -32.10
C GLY A 505 2.06 10.81 -32.42
N SER A 506 2.76 10.24 -31.43
CA SER A 506 3.54 9.01 -31.58
C SER A 506 2.99 7.93 -30.65
N SER A 507 2.88 6.70 -31.16
CA SER A 507 2.43 5.53 -30.39
C SER A 507 3.59 4.75 -29.75
N ASP A 508 4.85 5.15 -29.96
CA ASP A 508 5.99 4.41 -29.42
C ASP A 508 6.23 4.78 -27.94
N MET A 509 5.93 3.84 -27.05
CA MET A 509 6.07 4.00 -25.60
C MET A 509 7.53 4.13 -25.16
N LYS A 510 8.49 3.69 -26.00
CA LYS A 510 9.92 3.90 -25.73
C LYS A 510 10.32 5.35 -25.92
N GLU A 511 9.79 6.01 -26.95
CA GLU A 511 10.04 7.44 -27.20
C GLU A 511 9.45 8.28 -26.07
N HIS A 512 8.27 7.91 -25.59
CA HIS A 512 7.59 8.57 -24.48
C HIS A 512 8.07 8.17 -23.09
N PHE A 513 8.99 7.20 -22.98
CA PHE A 513 9.47 6.66 -21.71
C PHE A 513 8.36 6.13 -20.78
N VAL A 514 7.28 5.59 -21.37
CA VAL A 514 6.21 4.91 -20.63
C VAL A 514 6.61 3.45 -20.41
N ILE A 515 7.09 3.17 -19.20
CA ILE A 515 7.76 1.91 -18.86
C ILE A 515 7.18 1.40 -17.55
N ASP A 516 6.84 0.11 -17.54
CA ASP A 516 6.38 -0.61 -16.36
C ASP A 516 7.38 -1.72 -16.00
N PRO A 517 7.61 -2.03 -14.71
CA PRO A 517 8.41 -3.18 -14.31
C PRO A 517 7.77 -4.49 -14.80
N LEU A 518 8.57 -5.39 -15.38
CA LEU A 518 8.08 -6.70 -15.87
C LEU A 518 7.36 -7.49 -14.77
N ILE A 519 7.91 -7.46 -13.56
CA ILE A 519 7.35 -8.14 -12.38
C ILE A 519 5.91 -7.68 -12.07
N SER A 520 5.60 -6.39 -12.30
CA SER A 520 4.27 -5.84 -12.08
C SER A 520 3.26 -6.45 -13.06
N LYS A 521 3.54 -6.40 -14.36
CA LYS A 521 2.64 -6.95 -15.39
C LYS A 521 2.48 -8.46 -15.28
N ARG A 522 3.56 -9.19 -14.98
CA ARG A 522 3.50 -10.63 -14.73
C ARG A 522 2.59 -10.97 -13.54
N SER A 523 2.74 -10.24 -12.43
CA SER A 523 1.87 -10.42 -11.25
C SER A 523 0.41 -10.15 -11.57
N GLN A 524 0.11 -9.07 -12.30
CA GLN A 524 -1.25 -8.71 -12.69
C GLN A 524 -1.93 -9.83 -13.51
N LEU A 525 -1.25 -10.39 -14.51
CA LEU A 525 -1.80 -11.49 -15.32
C LEU A 525 -2.09 -12.74 -14.47
N LEU A 526 -1.14 -13.13 -13.62
CA LEU A 526 -1.25 -14.33 -12.79
C LEU A 526 -2.39 -14.19 -11.76
N LEU A 527 -2.41 -13.07 -11.03
CA LEU A 527 -3.40 -12.83 -9.98
C LEU A 527 -4.82 -12.69 -10.55
N ALA A 528 -4.99 -11.99 -11.68
CA ALA A 528 -6.29 -11.87 -12.34
C ALA A 528 -6.80 -13.25 -12.80
N THR A 529 -5.94 -14.05 -13.43
CA THR A 529 -6.28 -15.40 -13.91
C THR A 529 -6.64 -16.33 -12.74
N GLN A 530 -5.84 -16.30 -11.67
CA GLN A 530 -6.10 -17.09 -10.46
C GLN A 530 -7.44 -16.73 -9.83
N LEU A 531 -7.78 -15.43 -9.74
CA LEU A 531 -9.07 -15.00 -9.22
C LEU A 531 -10.21 -15.50 -10.13
N CYS A 532 -10.10 -15.35 -11.45
CA CYS A 532 -11.12 -15.85 -12.38
C CYS A 532 -11.35 -17.35 -12.20
N ARG A 533 -10.27 -18.13 -12.04
CA ARG A 533 -10.35 -19.57 -11.75
C ARG A 533 -11.09 -19.85 -10.44
N MET A 534 -10.85 -19.07 -9.38
CA MET A 534 -11.57 -19.20 -8.11
C MET A 534 -13.07 -18.93 -8.30
N VAL A 535 -13.42 -17.82 -8.95
CA VAL A 535 -14.82 -17.43 -9.17
C VAL A 535 -15.57 -18.45 -10.04
N LEU A 536 -14.96 -18.92 -11.14
CA LEU A 536 -15.58 -19.90 -12.05
C LEU A 536 -15.77 -21.29 -11.42
N LYS A 537 -15.00 -21.63 -10.37
CA LYS A 537 -15.15 -22.87 -9.61
C LYS A 537 -16.31 -22.83 -8.60
N VAL A 538 -16.82 -21.64 -8.25
CA VAL A 538 -17.93 -21.50 -7.30
C VAL A 538 -19.26 -21.75 -8.02
N ASN A 539 -19.90 -22.88 -7.74
CA ASN A 539 -21.16 -23.30 -8.37
C ASN A 539 -22.39 -23.19 -7.46
N SER A 540 -22.21 -22.88 -6.18
CA SER A 540 -23.28 -22.78 -5.19
C SER A 540 -22.89 -21.79 -4.10
N VAL A 541 -23.79 -20.85 -3.81
CA VAL A 541 -23.65 -19.93 -2.68
C VAL A 541 -24.75 -20.24 -1.68
N ILE A 542 -24.34 -20.52 -0.44
CA ILE A 542 -25.23 -20.79 0.68
C ILE A 542 -25.00 -19.67 1.68
N VAL A 543 -25.94 -18.73 1.74
CA VAL A 543 -25.93 -17.71 2.79
C VAL A 543 -26.73 -18.26 3.97
N SER A 544 -26.04 -18.71 5.02
CA SER A 544 -26.66 -18.99 6.31
C SER A 544 -26.88 -17.66 7.03
N GLY A 545 -28.12 -17.23 7.18
CA GLY A 545 -28.43 -15.96 7.83
C GLY A 545 -27.92 -15.93 9.27
N GLY A 546 -26.99 -15.03 9.56
CA GLY A 546 -26.95 -14.36 10.87
C GLY A 546 -28.16 -13.43 10.92
N GLY A 547 -28.91 -13.47 12.01
CA GLY A 547 -30.11 -12.65 12.14
C GLY A 547 -29.76 -11.18 12.29
N GLU A 548 -29.83 -10.43 11.21
CA GLU A 548 -30.01 -8.99 11.25
C GLU A 548 -31.18 -8.62 10.33
N ASP A 549 -32.13 -7.89 10.92
CA ASP A 549 -33.26 -7.26 10.24
C ASP A 549 -32.71 -6.19 9.30
N ASP A 550 -32.77 -6.43 7.99
CA ASP A 550 -32.74 -5.36 6.99
C ASP A 550 -34.08 -4.62 7.05
N GLY A 551 -34.20 -3.74 8.04
CA GLY A 551 -35.23 -2.73 8.13
C GLY A 551 -34.56 -1.38 8.31
N TYR A 552 -34.28 -0.69 7.19
CA TYR A 552 -34.54 0.73 6.99
C TYR A 552 -34.53 1.06 5.50
#